data_AF-A0A2K8KLB0-F1
#
_entry.id   AF-A0A2K8KLB0-F1
#
_cell.length_a   1.000
_cell.length_b   1.000
_cell.length_c   1.000
_cell.angle_alpha   90.00
_cell.angle_beta   90.00
_cell.angle_gamma   90.00
#
_symmetry.space_group_name_H-M   'P 1'
#
loop_
_entity.id
_entity.type
_entity.pdbx_description
1 polymer ?
#
loop_
_entity_poly.entity_id
_entity_poly.type
_entity_poly.pdbx_seq_one_letter_code
_entity_poly.pdbx_strand_id
1 'polypeptide(L)'
;MVGQTGPVGTLGRCLPVASLFPHHRGADTKPRMGRQAGWHVQQVPETEIARWKRADGGCGMMWRTLALIACLLAKPGFAGDFTHDRIIGFSEDGAYFAFKTYGLQRGSGLPYATVFVVDLAQNAWVSGSPFRAGRDETSMAEVEAAPFVALERVRHEALDSAASMLQDLGIRRPATVLYSAGIGQAHMAQEVTRISIPNPDNPTAQPMREFALRLSDIPVPAAVDYCLRPDALRGYRLELVQPGGGAQVLHQDQRIPASRGCAEAYRIDAVLSAGYPQADDTLVALISVWRQGFEGLERHVIAAPIPPRPDAVTTPANAPSPTDLNSLITEFLGSSVAMDVAELDATLPVRQQSDPAALRWPDADLPPLARAVEVFGAQDGFALHGRIRLTQERVEIIPEGAGGPMQVSLIRLQAFNLGEARRNELMEFLDASAVAPLEAFGAGPDVEWRFVMRPIQGMRADIVAAGRHEIAPDDAVECGLSACTSPEPLDVDTHGPTCAELPPSQVSGALTGLGQALATRVEDAQATEWLVEHGLWQADAMQILSVQSGVPQACWWARQRPD
;
A
#
# COMPACT_ATOMS: atom_id res chain seq x y z
N MET A 1 66.34 -4.56 59.51
CA MET A 1 67.57 -3.87 59.97
C MET A 1 67.83 -2.70 59.05
N VAL A 2 68.03 -1.53 59.68
CA VAL A 2 68.60 -0.21 59.28
C VAL A 2 69.40 -0.19 57.95
N GLY A 3 69.43 0.86 57.11
CA GLY A 3 69.10 2.29 57.28
C GLY A 3 69.05 3.07 55.93
N GLN A 4 68.41 4.26 55.92
CA GLN A 4 69.02 5.62 55.83
C GLN A 4 69.40 6.04 54.38
N THR A 5 69.17 7.24 53.80
CA THR A 5 68.72 8.59 54.22
C THR A 5 68.54 9.54 52.99
N GLY A 6 67.43 10.31 52.91
CA GLY A 6 67.24 11.72 52.44
C GLY A 6 67.51 12.18 50.98
N PRO A 7 67.14 13.43 50.58
CA PRO A 7 65.99 14.26 50.97
C PRO A 7 65.18 14.85 49.77
N VAL A 8 64.15 15.62 50.15
CA VAL A 8 63.04 16.25 49.41
C VAL A 8 63.45 17.39 48.46
N GLY A 9 62.76 17.50 47.31
CA GLY A 9 62.71 18.70 46.46
C GLY A 9 61.32 18.87 45.85
N THR A 10 60.63 19.95 46.24
CA THR A 10 59.22 20.26 45.97
C THR A 10 59.04 20.90 44.59
N LEU A 11 58.18 20.32 43.72
CA LEU A 11 57.67 20.96 42.49
C LEU A 11 56.14 21.01 42.58
N GLY A 12 55.60 22.23 42.63
CA GLY A 12 54.17 22.51 42.71
C GLY A 12 53.43 22.01 41.47
N ARG A 13 52.37 21.22 41.69
CA ARG A 13 51.42 20.76 40.67
C ARG A 13 50.22 21.70 40.62
N CYS A 14 49.90 22.22 39.44
CA CYS A 14 48.54 22.64 39.10
C CYS A 14 47.80 21.41 38.57
N LEU A 15 46.71 21.02 39.23
CA LEU A 15 45.77 19.98 38.80
C LEU A 15 44.47 20.64 38.29
N PRO A 16 43.76 20.00 37.34
CA PRO A 16 42.55 20.55 36.73
C PRO A 16 41.30 20.25 37.57
N VAL A 17 40.33 21.16 37.56
CA VAL A 17 39.01 20.99 38.20
C VAL A 17 38.03 20.46 37.16
N ALA A 18 37.47 19.28 37.44
CA ALA A 18 36.34 18.70 36.74
C ALA A 18 35.09 18.75 37.64
N SER A 19 33.94 19.05 37.01
CA SER A 19 32.57 18.61 37.33
C SER A 19 31.94 18.97 38.68
N LEU A 20 30.88 19.80 38.62
CA LEU A 20 29.88 19.99 39.67
C LEU A 20 28.47 19.78 39.07
N PHE A 21 27.77 18.75 39.54
CA PHE A 21 26.31 18.56 39.43
C PHE A 21 25.77 18.33 40.85
N PRO A 22 24.69 19.01 41.31
CA PRO A 22 24.05 18.65 42.56
C PRO A 22 22.71 17.91 42.35
N HIS A 23 22.49 16.93 43.23
CA HIS A 23 21.23 16.22 43.49
C HIS A 23 20.17 17.12 44.16
N HIS A 24 18.90 16.91 43.84
CA HIS A 24 17.78 17.19 44.77
C HIS A 24 16.69 16.11 44.69
N ARG A 25 16.21 15.69 45.88
CA ARG A 25 15.07 14.79 46.12
C ARG A 25 13.74 15.55 46.02
N GLY A 26 12.65 14.82 45.80
CA GLY A 26 11.36 15.31 45.33
C GLY A 26 10.38 15.85 46.35
N ALA A 27 9.26 16.37 45.84
CA ALA A 27 7.91 16.28 46.40
C ALA A 27 6.88 16.78 45.35
N ASP A 28 5.73 16.14 45.38
CA ASP A 28 4.54 16.33 44.54
C ASP A 28 4.06 17.79 44.39
N THR A 29 3.57 18.13 43.19
CA THR A 29 2.28 18.83 42.97
C THR A 29 1.98 18.95 41.46
N LYS A 30 0.73 18.65 41.07
CA LYS A 30 0.20 18.68 39.69
C LYS A 30 0.24 20.08 39.04
N PRO A 31 0.25 20.16 37.70
CA PRO A 31 0.48 21.41 36.97
C PRO A 31 -0.81 22.24 36.77
N ARG A 32 -0.66 23.57 36.75
CA ARG A 32 -1.66 24.50 36.23
C ARG A 32 -1.01 25.36 35.14
N MET A 33 -1.73 25.47 34.03
CA MET A 33 -1.39 26.20 32.79
C MET A 33 -0.87 27.63 33.02
N GLY A 34 0.05 28.07 32.15
CA GLY A 34 0.09 29.46 31.72
C GLY A 34 1.45 30.05 31.36
N ARG A 35 1.61 30.33 30.06
CA ARG A 35 2.36 31.46 29.44
C ARG A 35 3.89 31.34 29.25
N GLN A 36 4.24 31.36 27.96
CA GLN A 36 5.32 32.10 27.28
C GLN A 36 6.53 32.52 28.14
N ALA A 37 7.67 31.86 27.91
CA ALA A 37 8.99 32.35 28.30
C ALA A 37 9.74 32.83 27.05
N GLY A 38 9.96 34.15 26.96
CA GLY A 38 10.89 34.76 26.03
C GLY A 38 12.33 34.57 26.51
N TRP A 39 13.24 34.34 25.57
CA TRP A 39 14.66 34.16 25.83
C TRP A 39 15.33 35.53 26.02
N HIS A 40 15.79 35.84 27.24
CA HIS A 40 16.71 36.95 27.50
C HIS A 40 18.15 36.44 27.43
N VAL A 41 18.91 36.91 26.44
CA VAL A 41 20.36 36.76 26.36
C VAL A 41 20.99 37.74 27.36
N GLN A 42 21.67 37.23 28.39
CA GLN A 42 22.51 38.04 29.27
C GLN A 42 23.79 38.45 28.53
N GLN A 43 23.99 39.76 28.38
CA GLN A 43 25.26 40.34 27.93
C GLN A 43 26.31 40.23 29.04
N VAL A 44 27.50 39.73 28.69
CA VAL A 44 28.68 39.68 29.57
C VAL A 44 29.31 41.09 29.63
N PRO A 45 29.68 41.63 30.81
CA PRO A 45 30.27 42.96 30.92
C PRO A 45 31.70 43.03 30.35
N GLU A 46 32.03 44.11 29.64
CA GLU A 46 33.32 44.38 28.96
C GLU A 46 34.56 44.47 29.87
N THR A 47 34.46 44.20 31.17
CA THR A 47 35.57 44.37 32.14
C THR A 47 36.45 43.13 32.32
N GLU A 48 36.12 41.98 31.73
CA GLU A 48 36.98 40.78 31.75
C GLU A 48 37.97 40.67 30.57
N ILE A 49 37.78 41.45 29.50
CA ILE A 49 38.64 41.38 28.29
C ILE A 49 40.00 42.09 28.52
N ALA A 50 40.10 42.98 29.51
CA ALA A 50 41.30 43.80 29.73
C ALA A 50 42.40 43.15 30.60
N ARG A 51 42.24 41.90 31.07
CA ARG A 51 43.28 41.19 31.86
C ARG A 51 44.23 40.31 31.06
N TRP A 52 44.00 40.13 29.76
CA TRP A 52 44.77 39.21 28.90
C TRP A 52 45.87 39.87 28.07
N LYS A 53 46.16 41.16 28.29
CA LYS A 53 47.19 41.90 27.51
C LYS A 53 48.54 42.12 28.21
N ARG A 54 48.85 41.44 29.32
CA ARG A 54 50.17 41.56 29.98
C ARG A 54 50.69 40.23 30.53
N ALA A 55 50.94 39.28 29.63
CA ALA A 55 51.79 38.12 29.89
C ALA A 55 52.64 37.79 28.65
N ASP A 56 53.35 38.80 28.14
CA ASP A 56 54.41 38.61 27.15
C ASP A 56 55.69 38.18 27.86
N GLY A 57 56.02 36.90 27.73
CA GLY A 57 57.26 36.32 28.24
C GLY A 57 57.23 34.79 28.16
N GLY A 58 57.70 34.23 27.04
CA GLY A 58 57.99 32.80 26.88
C GLY A 58 56.82 31.88 26.50
N CYS A 59 55.60 32.13 26.99
CA CYS A 59 54.46 31.22 26.73
C CYS A 59 53.84 31.40 25.32
N GLY A 60 53.86 32.62 24.76
CA GLY A 60 53.27 32.91 23.45
C GLY A 60 53.94 32.21 22.27
N MET A 61 55.26 31.93 22.34
CA MET A 61 55.96 31.18 21.31
C MET A 61 55.52 29.71 21.31
N MET A 62 55.39 29.10 22.49
CA MET A 62 55.01 27.70 22.63
C MET A 62 53.56 27.45 22.17
N TRP A 63 52.64 28.37 22.45
CA TRP A 63 51.26 28.31 21.95
C TRP A 63 51.15 28.54 20.44
N ARG A 64 51.98 29.42 19.87
CA ARG A 64 52.07 29.61 18.41
C ARG A 64 52.62 28.38 17.70
N THR A 65 53.66 27.74 18.24
CA THR A 65 54.21 26.50 17.70
C THR A 65 53.24 25.34 17.84
N LEU A 66 52.53 25.23 18.97
CA LEU A 66 51.46 24.23 19.17
C LEU A 66 50.27 24.44 18.22
N ALA A 67 49.85 25.68 17.97
CA ALA A 67 48.79 25.99 17.01
C ALA A 67 49.22 25.70 15.56
N LEU A 68 50.47 26.00 15.19
CA LEU A 68 51.04 25.65 13.89
C LEU A 68 51.17 24.13 13.71
N ILE A 69 51.63 23.41 14.73
CA ILE A 69 51.71 21.94 14.73
C ILE A 69 50.30 21.34 14.67
N ALA A 70 49.32 21.90 15.37
CA ALA A 70 47.92 21.47 15.28
C ALA A 70 47.30 21.71 13.89
N CYS A 71 47.66 22.80 13.20
CA CYS A 71 47.27 23.04 11.81
C CYS A 71 47.99 22.11 10.82
N LEU A 72 49.24 21.75 11.08
CA LEU A 72 50.02 20.78 10.28
C LEU A 72 49.58 19.32 10.52
N LEU A 73 48.94 19.03 11.67
CA LEU A 73 48.36 17.73 12.01
C LEU A 73 46.85 17.64 11.72
N ALA A 74 46.23 18.72 11.23
CA ALA A 74 44.86 18.68 10.74
C ALA A 74 44.84 17.80 9.48
N LYS A 75 44.48 16.53 9.64
CA LYS A 75 44.18 15.67 8.50
C LYS A 75 43.08 16.36 7.66
N PRO A 76 43.16 16.37 6.32
CA PRO A 76 42.04 16.79 5.51
C PRO A 76 40.81 16.01 6.00
N GLY A 77 39.79 16.73 6.43
CA GLY A 77 38.52 16.11 6.76
C GLY A 77 38.02 15.42 5.50
N PHE A 78 37.78 14.11 5.56
CA PHE A 78 37.14 13.42 4.45
C PHE A 78 35.70 13.94 4.35
N ALA A 79 35.49 14.86 3.44
CA ALA A 79 34.24 15.55 3.25
C ALA A 79 33.48 14.91 2.08
N GLY A 80 32.93 13.72 2.33
CA GLY A 80 32.02 13.08 1.38
C GLY A 80 30.74 13.89 1.20
N ASP A 81 30.38 14.21 -0.05
CA ASP A 81 29.08 14.79 -0.37
C ASP A 81 27.98 13.73 -0.33
N PHE A 82 26.80 14.11 0.14
CA PHE A 82 25.65 13.24 0.21
C PHE A 82 24.47 13.90 -0.50
N THR A 83 24.17 13.42 -1.70
CA THR A 83 22.98 13.87 -2.42
C THR A 83 21.72 13.38 -1.73
N HIS A 84 20.68 14.20 -1.71
CA HIS A 84 19.32 13.78 -1.38
C HIS A 84 18.58 13.43 -2.66
N ASP A 85 17.60 12.54 -2.58
CA ASP A 85 16.76 12.14 -3.69
C ASP A 85 15.27 12.33 -3.35
N ARG A 86 14.48 12.65 -4.37
CA ARG A 86 13.02 12.76 -4.30
C ARG A 86 12.41 12.21 -5.57
N ILE A 87 11.40 11.39 -5.43
CA ILE A 87 10.66 10.81 -6.54
C ILE A 87 9.74 11.87 -7.13
N ILE A 88 9.64 11.92 -8.46
CA ILE A 88 8.67 12.76 -9.16
C ILE A 88 7.45 11.90 -9.53
N GLY A 89 7.67 10.75 -10.18
CA GLY A 89 6.60 9.82 -10.51
C GLY A 89 6.91 8.98 -11.75
N PHE A 90 5.85 8.37 -12.27
CA PHE A 90 5.85 7.59 -13.52
C PHE A 90 4.99 8.28 -14.58
N SER A 91 5.20 7.95 -15.85
CA SER A 91 4.20 8.19 -16.89
C SER A 91 2.95 7.34 -16.61
N GLU A 92 1.80 7.74 -17.17
CA GLU A 92 0.53 7.03 -16.96
C GLU A 92 0.63 5.54 -17.32
N ASP A 93 1.29 5.25 -18.45
CA ASP A 93 1.54 3.91 -18.99
C ASP A 93 2.69 3.15 -18.30
N GLY A 94 3.37 3.77 -17.33
CA GLY A 94 4.53 3.18 -16.64
C GLY A 94 5.81 3.09 -17.48
N ALA A 95 5.84 3.59 -18.73
CA ALA A 95 7.03 3.48 -19.59
C ALA A 95 8.21 4.35 -19.13
N TYR A 96 7.93 5.46 -18.45
CA TYR A 96 8.93 6.44 -18.00
C TYR A 96 8.90 6.63 -16.50
N PHE A 97 10.06 6.85 -15.91
CA PHE A 97 10.22 7.17 -14.49
C PHE A 97 11.06 8.44 -14.31
N ALA A 98 10.63 9.32 -13.41
CA ALA A 98 11.40 10.51 -13.06
C ALA A 98 11.64 10.65 -11.56
N PHE A 99 12.84 11.14 -11.24
CA PHE A 99 13.27 11.48 -9.89
C PHE A 99 14.25 12.65 -9.96
N LYS A 100 14.45 13.32 -8.82
CA LYS A 100 15.44 14.40 -8.69
C LYS A 100 16.44 14.11 -7.58
N THR A 101 17.68 14.51 -7.79
CA THR A 101 18.72 14.55 -6.76
C THR A 101 19.16 15.98 -6.48
N TYR A 102 19.58 16.31 -5.27
CA TYR A 102 20.01 17.66 -4.88
C TYR A 102 20.83 17.67 -3.60
N GLY A 103 21.65 18.69 -3.42
CA GLY A 103 22.48 18.82 -2.22
C GLY A 103 23.25 20.13 -2.19
N LEU A 104 24.04 20.28 -1.13
CA LEU A 104 25.06 21.32 -1.00
C LEU A 104 26.41 20.61 -1.07
N GLN A 105 27.28 21.01 -1.99
CA GLN A 105 28.63 20.48 -2.06
C GLN A 105 29.33 20.73 -0.73
N ARG A 106 29.96 19.70 -0.13
CA ARG A 106 30.54 19.84 1.20
C ARG A 106 31.75 20.79 1.24
N GLY A 107 32.58 20.80 0.18
CA GLY A 107 33.78 21.66 0.11
C GLY A 107 33.48 23.14 -0.14
N SER A 108 32.60 23.43 -1.11
CA SER A 108 32.28 24.81 -1.53
C SER A 108 31.00 25.37 -0.91
N GLY A 109 30.13 24.52 -0.37
CA GLY A 109 28.76 24.89 0.04
C GLY A 109 27.81 25.15 -1.13
N LEU A 110 28.25 25.03 -2.39
CA LEU A 110 27.44 25.40 -3.55
C LEU A 110 26.28 24.42 -3.77
N PRO A 111 25.05 24.93 -3.99
CA PRO A 111 23.89 24.09 -4.26
C PRO A 111 23.91 23.49 -5.67
N TYR A 112 23.37 22.28 -5.77
CA TYR A 112 23.10 21.62 -7.03
C TYR A 112 21.78 20.86 -6.98
N ALA A 113 21.16 20.68 -8.16
CA ALA A 113 20.02 19.81 -8.36
C ALA A 113 20.09 19.17 -9.74
N THR A 114 19.53 17.98 -9.88
CA THR A 114 19.43 17.28 -11.15
C THR A 114 18.10 16.54 -11.23
N VAL A 115 17.36 16.70 -12.32
CA VAL A 115 16.16 15.92 -12.64
C VAL A 115 16.52 14.89 -13.70
N PHE A 116 16.19 13.62 -13.42
CA PHE A 116 16.38 12.49 -14.31
C PHE A 116 15.03 12.01 -14.82
N VAL A 117 15.00 11.64 -16.10
CA VAL A 117 13.87 11.00 -16.78
C VAL A 117 14.42 9.77 -17.48
N VAL A 118 13.89 8.61 -17.14
CA VAL A 118 14.41 7.30 -17.52
C VAL A 118 13.35 6.57 -18.35
N ASP A 119 13.74 6.11 -19.52
CA ASP A 119 13.00 5.13 -20.31
C ASP A 119 13.27 3.75 -19.70
N LEU A 120 12.22 3.13 -19.15
CA LEU A 120 12.35 1.88 -18.41
C LEU A 120 12.56 0.67 -19.32
N ALA A 121 12.04 0.70 -20.55
CA ALA A 121 12.24 -0.38 -21.52
C ALA A 121 13.68 -0.40 -22.04
N GLN A 122 14.25 0.78 -22.28
CA GLN A 122 15.63 0.92 -22.77
C GLN A 122 16.67 0.92 -21.65
N ASN A 123 16.25 1.05 -20.39
CA ASN A 123 17.14 1.26 -19.25
C ASN A 123 18.14 2.40 -19.52
N ALA A 124 17.62 3.53 -20.01
CA ALA A 124 18.41 4.67 -20.47
C ALA A 124 17.74 5.99 -20.12
N TRP A 125 18.52 7.07 -20.08
CA TRP A 125 17.95 8.41 -19.97
C TRP A 125 17.26 8.80 -21.27
N VAL A 126 16.08 9.42 -21.15
CA VAL A 126 15.42 10.03 -22.30
C VAL A 126 16.32 11.14 -22.85
N SER A 127 16.39 11.26 -24.19
CA SER A 127 17.20 12.29 -24.85
C SER A 127 16.90 13.68 -24.32
N GLY A 128 17.92 14.41 -23.86
CA GLY A 128 17.79 15.71 -23.19
C GLY A 128 17.81 15.63 -21.65
N SER A 129 17.56 14.45 -21.08
CA SER A 129 17.81 14.16 -19.66
C SER A 129 19.28 13.75 -19.45
N PRO A 130 19.93 14.12 -18.34
CA PRO A 130 19.40 14.79 -17.16
C PRO A 130 19.48 16.33 -17.20
N PHE A 131 18.52 16.98 -16.53
CA PHE A 131 18.45 18.43 -16.40
C PHE A 131 19.18 18.87 -15.14
N ARG A 132 20.28 19.62 -15.29
CA ARG A 132 21.16 20.01 -14.19
C ARG A 132 21.05 21.51 -13.93
N ALA A 133 20.93 21.88 -12.66
CA ALA A 133 21.07 23.25 -12.20
C ALA A 133 22.08 23.31 -11.04
N GLY A 134 22.81 24.41 -10.94
CA GLY A 134 23.81 24.62 -9.90
C GLY A 134 24.27 26.06 -9.82
N ARG A 135 25.19 26.32 -8.91
CA ARG A 135 25.90 27.59 -8.78
C ARG A 135 27.40 27.38 -8.91
N ASP A 136 28.10 28.44 -9.30
CA ASP A 136 29.55 28.48 -9.38
C ASP A 136 30.14 29.34 -8.26
N GLU A 137 31.47 29.42 -8.22
CA GLU A 137 32.23 30.14 -7.20
C GLU A 137 31.90 31.64 -7.16
N THR A 138 31.42 32.24 -8.26
CA THR A 138 31.06 33.66 -8.30
C THR A 138 29.84 33.97 -7.42
N SER A 139 29.03 32.96 -7.12
CA SER A 139 27.83 33.07 -6.28
C SER A 139 28.10 32.76 -4.80
N MET A 140 29.34 32.40 -4.40
CA MET A 140 29.64 31.88 -3.06
C MET A 140 29.18 32.82 -1.93
N ALA A 141 29.46 34.12 -2.02
CA ALA A 141 29.10 35.04 -0.95
C ALA A 141 27.57 35.12 -0.72
N GLU A 142 26.78 35.05 -1.79
CA GLU A 142 25.31 35.01 -1.71
C GLU A 142 24.83 33.67 -1.14
N VAL A 143 25.44 32.56 -1.60
CA VAL A 143 25.11 31.20 -1.15
C VAL A 143 25.43 31.01 0.33
N GLU A 144 26.60 31.46 0.81
CA GLU A 144 26.99 31.37 2.21
C GLU A 144 26.04 32.15 3.14
N ALA A 145 25.54 33.30 2.68
CA ALA A 145 24.58 34.09 3.43
C ALA A 145 23.21 33.40 3.60
N ALA A 146 22.79 32.61 2.61
CA ALA A 146 21.47 31.94 2.61
C ALA A 146 21.46 30.60 1.84
N PRO A 147 22.16 29.56 2.33
CA PRO A 147 22.44 28.35 1.56
C PRO A 147 21.19 27.55 1.19
N PHE A 148 20.21 27.47 2.10
CA PHE A 148 18.97 26.73 1.84
C PHE A 148 18.02 27.48 0.90
N VAL A 149 18.07 28.82 0.87
CA VAL A 149 17.33 29.63 -0.12
C VAL A 149 17.93 29.42 -1.50
N ALA A 150 19.26 29.45 -1.61
CA ALA A 150 19.95 29.16 -2.85
C ALA A 150 19.69 27.72 -3.34
N LEU A 151 19.67 26.73 -2.43
CA LEU A 151 19.31 25.34 -2.75
C LEU A 151 17.88 25.20 -3.28
N GLU A 152 16.90 25.84 -2.64
CA GLU A 152 15.51 25.74 -3.10
C GLU A 152 15.33 26.37 -4.49
N ARG A 153 15.98 27.50 -4.77
CA ARG A 153 15.99 28.11 -6.10
C ARG A 153 16.59 27.16 -7.15
N VAL A 154 17.73 26.53 -6.86
CA VAL A 154 18.37 25.56 -7.77
C VAL A 154 17.49 24.33 -8.02
N ARG A 155 16.75 23.87 -6.99
CA ARG A 155 15.79 22.77 -7.12
C ARG A 155 14.61 23.13 -8.02
N HIS A 156 14.11 24.36 -7.92
CA HIS A 156 13.06 24.87 -8.80
C HIS A 156 13.56 25.01 -10.25
N GLU A 157 14.73 25.61 -10.46
CA GLU A 157 15.32 25.76 -11.81
C GLU A 157 15.51 24.43 -12.54
N ALA A 158 15.96 23.37 -11.83
CA ALA A 158 16.10 22.05 -12.42
C ALA A 158 14.75 21.42 -12.79
N LEU A 159 13.70 21.64 -11.98
CA LEU A 159 12.34 21.19 -12.29
C LEU A 159 11.73 21.96 -13.45
N ASP A 160 11.88 23.29 -13.48
CA ASP A 160 11.38 24.14 -14.56
C ASP A 160 12.03 23.75 -15.90
N SER A 161 13.33 23.45 -15.87
CA SER A 161 14.07 22.96 -17.05
C SER A 161 13.54 21.61 -17.56
N ALA A 162 13.04 20.76 -16.67
CA ALA A 162 12.47 19.45 -17.02
C ALA A 162 10.96 19.51 -17.35
N ALA A 163 10.28 20.63 -17.07
CA ALA A 163 8.83 20.72 -17.05
C ALA A 163 8.16 20.30 -18.37
N SER A 164 8.70 20.76 -19.52
CA SER A 164 8.18 20.35 -20.84
C SER A 164 8.26 18.84 -21.02
N MET A 165 9.40 18.22 -20.73
CA MET A 165 9.57 16.77 -20.90
C MET A 165 8.68 15.97 -19.94
N LEU A 166 8.53 16.41 -18.70
CA LEU A 166 7.63 15.77 -17.73
C LEU A 166 6.17 15.84 -18.20
N GLN A 167 5.77 16.98 -18.78
CA GLN A 167 4.44 17.17 -19.33
C GLN A 167 4.20 16.34 -20.60
N ASP A 168 5.15 16.38 -21.54
CA ASP A 168 5.06 15.69 -22.84
C ASP A 168 5.00 14.17 -22.68
N LEU A 169 5.73 13.63 -21.70
CA LEU A 169 5.73 12.20 -21.36
C LEU A 169 4.63 11.82 -20.35
N GLY A 170 3.80 12.76 -19.92
CA GLY A 170 2.69 12.51 -19.00
C GLY A 170 3.12 11.98 -17.63
N ILE A 171 4.27 12.40 -17.11
CA ILE A 171 4.82 11.93 -15.83
C ILE A 171 4.07 12.59 -14.66
N ARG A 172 2.98 11.94 -14.24
CA ARG A 172 2.05 12.43 -13.20
C ARG A 172 1.62 11.35 -12.23
N ARG A 173 1.83 10.08 -12.57
CA ARG A 173 1.43 8.95 -11.74
C ARG A 173 2.32 8.87 -10.50
N PRO A 174 1.75 8.89 -9.28
CA PRO A 174 2.55 8.82 -8.07
C PRO A 174 3.26 7.47 -7.96
N ALA A 175 4.51 7.50 -7.51
CA ALA A 175 5.25 6.30 -7.18
C ALA A 175 4.91 5.84 -5.76
N THR A 176 4.75 4.53 -5.58
CA THR A 176 4.63 3.93 -4.25
C THR A 176 5.98 3.40 -3.81
N VAL A 177 6.42 3.81 -2.62
CA VAL A 177 7.66 3.31 -2.03
C VAL A 177 7.38 1.98 -1.35
N LEU A 178 7.83 0.88 -1.95
CA LEU A 178 7.70 -0.48 -1.40
C LEU A 178 8.84 -0.80 -0.42
N TYR A 179 10.01 -0.20 -0.64
CA TYR A 179 11.16 -0.29 0.24
C TYR A 179 11.93 1.02 0.20
N SER A 180 12.51 1.43 1.34
CA SER A 180 13.48 2.51 1.39
C SER A 180 14.49 2.28 2.52
N ALA A 181 15.78 2.37 2.18
CA ALA A 181 16.87 2.43 3.13
C ALA A 181 17.11 3.89 3.50
N GLY A 182 16.79 4.27 4.75
CA GLY A 182 17.11 5.61 5.24
C GLY A 182 18.62 5.86 5.21
N ILE A 183 19.03 7.14 5.15
CA ILE A 183 20.45 7.56 5.08
C ILE A 183 21.31 6.93 6.19
N GLY A 184 20.75 6.71 7.38
CA GLY A 184 21.45 6.04 8.49
C GLY A 184 21.87 4.60 8.21
N GLN A 185 21.29 3.95 7.20
CA GLN A 185 21.61 2.58 6.78
C GLN A 185 22.50 2.51 5.53
N ALA A 186 22.90 3.66 4.95
CA ALA A 186 23.61 3.69 3.69
C ALA A 186 25.03 3.06 3.76
N HIS A 187 25.57 2.85 4.97
CA HIS A 187 26.80 2.11 5.23
C HIS A 187 26.61 0.58 5.32
N MET A 188 25.37 0.11 5.49
CA MET A 188 25.06 -1.31 5.62
C MET A 188 25.05 -1.98 4.25
N ALA A 189 25.88 -3.00 4.08
CA ALA A 189 25.80 -3.88 2.91
C ALA A 189 24.73 -4.95 3.17
N GLN A 190 23.51 -4.71 2.69
CA GLN A 190 22.47 -5.75 2.70
C GLN A 190 22.76 -6.73 1.56
N GLU A 191 22.97 -7.99 1.89
CA GLU A 191 23.19 -9.04 0.88
C GLU A 191 21.90 -9.33 0.10
N VAL A 192 20.75 -9.33 0.79
CA VAL A 192 19.43 -9.55 0.18
C VAL A 192 18.44 -8.57 0.78
N THR A 193 17.73 -7.84 -0.08
CA THR A 193 16.65 -6.92 0.29
C THR A 193 15.32 -7.57 -0.04
N ARG A 194 14.46 -7.79 0.95
CA ARG A 194 13.10 -8.29 0.77
C ARG A 194 12.13 -7.13 0.54
N ILE A 195 11.25 -7.29 -0.43
CA ILE A 195 10.23 -6.32 -0.80
C ILE A 195 8.88 -7.04 -0.80
N SER A 196 7.91 -6.43 -0.13
CA SER A 196 6.53 -6.88 -0.14
C SER A 196 5.64 -5.79 -0.75
N ILE A 197 4.66 -6.24 -1.52
CA ILE A 197 3.52 -5.42 -1.94
C ILE A 197 2.39 -5.78 -0.99
N PRO A 198 1.96 -4.85 -0.11
CA PRO A 198 0.92 -5.13 0.87
C PRO A 198 -0.39 -5.55 0.19
N ASN A 199 -1.23 -6.27 0.91
CA ASN A 199 -2.59 -6.51 0.46
C ASN A 199 -3.43 -5.22 0.67
N PRO A 200 -4.07 -4.68 -0.38
CA PRO A 200 -4.79 -3.42 -0.30
C PRO A 200 -6.10 -3.53 0.49
N ASP A 201 -6.72 -4.71 0.52
CA ASP A 201 -7.93 -4.97 1.28
C ASP A 201 -7.61 -5.18 2.76
N ASN A 202 -6.45 -5.77 3.06
CA ASN A 202 -5.96 -5.93 4.42
C ASN A 202 -4.42 -5.82 4.49
N PRO A 203 -3.85 -4.64 4.78
CA PRO A 203 -2.41 -4.44 4.78
C PRO A 203 -1.67 -5.18 5.91
N THR A 204 -2.40 -5.80 6.84
CA THR A 204 -1.83 -6.65 7.90
C THR A 204 -1.88 -8.14 7.57
N ALA A 205 -2.57 -8.54 6.51
CA ALA A 205 -2.59 -9.91 6.00
C ALA A 205 -1.29 -10.24 5.24
N GLN A 206 -1.23 -11.45 4.68
CA GLN A 206 -0.13 -11.82 3.79
C GLN A 206 -0.06 -10.86 2.59
N PRO A 207 1.15 -10.42 2.20
CA PRO A 207 1.31 -9.51 1.07
C PRO A 207 0.83 -10.17 -0.22
N MET A 208 0.24 -9.39 -1.12
CA MET A 208 -0.15 -9.87 -2.46
C MET A 208 1.05 -10.42 -3.23
N ARG A 209 2.21 -9.81 -3.03
CA ARG A 209 3.46 -10.24 -3.66
C ARG A 209 4.62 -10.02 -2.72
N GLU A 210 5.50 -11.01 -2.63
CA GLU A 210 6.82 -10.89 -2.00
C GLU A 210 7.90 -11.31 -2.98
N PHE A 211 8.98 -10.54 -3.02
CA PHE A 211 10.18 -10.85 -3.78
C PHE A 211 11.41 -10.32 -3.07
N ALA A 212 12.58 -10.76 -3.50
CA ALA A 212 13.83 -10.31 -2.94
C ALA A 212 14.82 -9.95 -4.03
N LEU A 213 15.59 -8.89 -3.81
CA LEU A 213 16.64 -8.42 -4.68
C LEU A 213 17.99 -8.65 -4.02
N ARG A 214 18.99 -9.05 -4.82
CA ARG A 214 20.39 -9.06 -4.42
C ARG A 214 21.14 -8.04 -5.24
N LEU A 215 21.87 -7.15 -4.57
CA LEU A 215 22.79 -6.20 -5.21
C LEU A 215 24.22 -6.56 -4.79
N SER A 216 25.08 -6.84 -5.77
CA SER A 216 26.47 -7.21 -5.54
C SER A 216 27.42 -6.25 -6.22
N ASP A 217 28.44 -5.80 -5.49
CA ASP A 217 29.57 -5.04 -6.01
C ASP A 217 30.50 -6.00 -6.77
N ILE A 218 30.69 -5.80 -8.08
CA ILE A 218 31.48 -6.69 -8.95
C ILE A 218 32.74 -6.00 -9.51
N PRO A 219 33.87 -6.71 -9.65
CA PRO A 219 35.03 -6.17 -10.34
C PRO A 219 34.76 -6.07 -11.84
N VAL A 220 34.84 -4.86 -12.40
CA VAL A 220 34.73 -4.59 -13.84
C VAL A 220 35.68 -3.45 -14.21
N PRO A 221 36.15 -3.37 -15.46
CA PRO A 221 36.94 -2.23 -15.91
C PRO A 221 36.12 -0.94 -15.87
N ALA A 222 36.79 0.19 -15.59
CA ALA A 222 36.18 1.51 -15.70
C ALA A 222 36.22 2.05 -17.13
N ALA A 223 35.32 2.96 -17.46
CA ALA A 223 35.38 3.72 -18.73
C ALA A 223 36.27 4.97 -18.66
N VAL A 224 36.83 5.26 -17.49
CA VAL A 224 37.56 6.49 -17.20
C VAL A 224 38.93 6.17 -16.58
N ASP A 225 39.96 6.89 -17.01
CA ASP A 225 41.36 6.64 -16.63
C ASP A 225 41.87 7.56 -15.51
N TYR A 226 41.03 8.46 -14.97
CA TYR A 226 41.42 9.48 -13.98
C TYR A 226 41.18 9.07 -12.51
N CYS A 227 40.74 7.83 -12.25
CA CYS A 227 40.43 7.39 -10.89
C CYS A 227 41.70 7.14 -10.08
N LEU A 228 41.78 7.70 -8.86
CA LEU A 228 42.98 7.62 -8.01
C LEU A 228 43.22 6.19 -7.48
N ARG A 229 42.15 5.39 -7.39
CA ARG A 229 42.18 3.99 -6.90
C ARG A 229 41.51 3.03 -7.88
N PRO A 230 42.17 2.66 -8.99
CA PRO A 230 41.60 1.78 -10.00
C PRO A 230 41.18 0.40 -9.47
N ASP A 231 41.88 -0.09 -8.44
CA ASP A 231 41.63 -1.37 -7.76
C ASP A 231 40.39 -1.36 -6.85
N ALA A 232 39.98 -0.18 -6.38
CA ALA A 232 38.78 0.00 -5.57
C ALA A 232 37.49 0.07 -6.40
N LEU A 233 37.60 0.19 -7.72
CA LEU A 233 36.46 0.41 -8.60
C LEU A 233 35.56 -0.82 -8.70
N ARG A 234 34.26 -0.58 -8.61
CA ARG A 234 33.21 -1.61 -8.70
C ARG A 234 32.15 -1.20 -9.70
N GLY A 235 31.66 -2.19 -10.45
CA GLY A 235 30.33 -2.16 -11.06
C GLY A 235 29.33 -2.84 -10.14
N TYR A 236 28.09 -3.00 -10.58
CA TYR A 236 27.09 -3.77 -9.86
C TYR A 236 26.45 -4.87 -10.70
N ARG A 237 25.96 -5.88 -9.98
CA ARG A 237 24.99 -6.85 -10.47
C ARG A 237 23.74 -6.79 -9.61
N LEU A 238 22.59 -6.61 -10.24
CA LEU A 238 21.28 -6.65 -9.61
C LEU A 238 20.58 -7.95 -10.03
N GLU A 239 20.11 -8.71 -9.05
CA GLU A 239 19.47 -10.01 -9.26
C GLU A 239 18.12 -10.08 -8.55
N LEU A 240 17.16 -10.77 -9.17
CA LEU A 240 15.91 -11.18 -8.54
C LEU A 240 16.09 -12.59 -7.95
N VAL A 241 15.96 -12.71 -6.64
CA VAL A 241 16.06 -13.99 -5.94
C VAL A 241 14.76 -14.78 -6.14
N GLN A 242 14.88 -16.02 -6.61
CA GLN A 242 13.73 -16.87 -6.93
C GLN A 242 13.25 -17.72 -5.73
N PRO A 243 11.94 -17.98 -5.60
CA PRO A 243 11.42 -18.95 -4.63
C PRO A 243 11.95 -20.36 -4.96
N GLY A 244 12.61 -21.02 -4.01
CA GLY A 244 13.21 -22.36 -4.21
C GLY A 244 14.73 -22.38 -4.44
N GLY A 245 15.37 -21.20 -4.49
CA GLY A 245 16.82 -21.07 -4.66
C GLY A 245 17.23 -20.72 -6.10
N GLY A 246 18.32 -19.97 -6.25
CA GLY A 246 18.73 -19.37 -7.53
C GLY A 246 18.43 -17.87 -7.61
N ALA A 247 19.01 -17.20 -8.62
CA ALA A 247 18.82 -15.77 -8.84
C ALA A 247 18.85 -15.46 -10.35
N GLN A 248 17.88 -14.67 -10.81
CA GLN A 248 17.83 -14.14 -12.17
C GLN A 248 18.59 -12.81 -12.22
N VAL A 249 19.59 -12.70 -13.09
CA VAL A 249 20.30 -11.43 -13.31
C VAL A 249 19.37 -10.46 -14.04
N LEU A 250 19.07 -9.32 -13.41
CA LEU A 250 18.27 -8.24 -14.00
C LEU A 250 19.15 -7.23 -14.73
N HIS A 251 20.28 -6.89 -14.12
CA HIS A 251 21.29 -6.00 -14.68
C HIS A 251 22.67 -6.45 -14.23
N GLN A 252 23.65 -6.41 -15.14
CA GLN A 252 25.05 -6.62 -14.80
C GLN A 252 25.93 -5.68 -15.61
N ASP A 253 26.78 -4.93 -14.93
CA ASP A 253 27.79 -4.14 -15.62
C ASP A 253 28.84 -5.04 -16.29
N GLN A 254 29.19 -4.68 -17.53
CA GLN A 254 30.40 -5.18 -18.18
C GLN A 254 31.58 -4.20 -18.00
N ARG A 255 31.26 -2.92 -17.76
CA ARG A 255 32.18 -1.84 -17.44
C ARG A 255 31.44 -0.75 -16.67
N ILE A 256 32.14 0.07 -15.89
CA ILE A 256 31.54 1.23 -15.22
C ILE A 256 31.27 2.32 -16.28
N PRO A 257 30.02 2.76 -16.51
CA PRO A 257 29.73 3.85 -17.44
C PRO A 257 30.35 5.18 -16.98
N ALA A 258 30.74 6.02 -17.93
CA ALA A 258 31.35 7.32 -17.63
C ALA A 258 30.48 8.21 -16.72
N SER A 259 29.15 8.10 -16.83
CA SER A 259 28.19 8.83 -15.99
C SER A 259 28.31 8.51 -14.49
N ARG A 260 28.85 7.35 -14.12
CA ARG A 260 29.07 6.95 -12.72
C ARG A 260 30.46 7.33 -12.18
N GLY A 261 31.38 7.71 -13.06
CA GLY A 261 32.75 8.09 -12.68
C GLY A 261 33.49 6.96 -11.95
N CYS A 262 34.14 7.30 -10.85
CA CYS A 262 34.96 6.36 -10.05
C CYS A 262 34.14 5.66 -8.97
N ALA A 263 33.15 4.85 -9.37
CA ALA A 263 32.27 4.13 -8.46
C ALA A 263 33.00 3.01 -7.71
N GLU A 264 32.81 2.93 -6.39
CA GLU A 264 33.47 1.98 -5.48
C GLU A 264 32.48 1.06 -4.75
N ALA A 265 31.21 1.46 -4.58
CA ALA A 265 30.19 0.62 -3.93
C ALA A 265 28.76 1.01 -4.33
N TYR A 266 27.83 0.05 -4.24
CA TYR A 266 26.42 0.26 -4.57
C TYR A 266 25.48 -0.25 -3.46
N ARG A 267 24.38 0.44 -3.20
CA ARG A 267 23.34 0.01 -2.26
C ARG A 267 21.95 0.22 -2.83
N ILE A 268 21.02 -0.71 -2.58
CA ILE A 268 19.60 -0.47 -2.86
C ILE A 268 19.13 0.63 -1.93
N ASP A 269 18.64 1.72 -2.51
CA ASP A 269 18.17 2.90 -1.79
C ASP A 269 16.66 2.87 -1.59
N ALA A 270 15.93 2.60 -2.67
CA ALA A 270 14.49 2.43 -2.64
C ALA A 270 14.05 1.44 -3.71
N VAL A 271 12.88 0.82 -3.51
CA VAL A 271 12.18 0.08 -4.55
C VAL A 271 10.78 0.66 -4.67
N LEU A 272 10.42 1.03 -5.89
CA LEU A 272 9.24 1.82 -6.21
C LEU A 272 8.35 1.03 -7.17
N SER A 273 7.04 1.11 -6.99
CA SER A 273 6.07 0.70 -8.02
C SER A 273 5.40 1.90 -8.65
N ALA A 274 5.05 1.76 -9.92
CA ALA A 274 4.12 2.66 -10.58
C ALA A 274 2.72 2.36 -10.03
N GLY A 275 2.33 2.99 -8.93
CA GLY A 275 1.01 2.81 -8.34
C GLY A 275 0.86 1.59 -7.42
N TYR A 276 0.07 1.83 -6.39
CA TYR A 276 -0.52 0.94 -5.41
C TYR A 276 -1.82 1.65 -5.00
N PRO A 277 -2.96 0.96 -4.82
CA PRO A 277 -3.12 -0.49 -4.65
C PRO A 277 -3.22 -1.32 -5.94
N GLN A 278 -3.16 -0.69 -7.12
CA GLN A 278 -3.35 -1.38 -8.39
C GLN A 278 -2.18 -2.31 -8.73
N ALA A 279 -2.50 -3.41 -9.41
CA ALA A 279 -1.49 -4.34 -9.90
C ALA A 279 -0.73 -3.69 -11.06
N ASP A 280 0.40 -3.05 -10.75
CA ASP A 280 1.38 -2.67 -11.75
C ASP A 280 2.69 -3.43 -11.51
N ASP A 281 3.18 -4.04 -12.58
CA ASP A 281 4.42 -4.78 -12.57
C ASP A 281 5.65 -3.90 -12.86
N THR A 282 5.42 -2.63 -13.16
CA THR A 282 6.46 -1.63 -13.36
C THR A 282 7.11 -1.28 -12.03
N LEU A 283 8.32 -1.80 -11.85
CA LEU A 283 9.13 -1.62 -10.66
C LEU A 283 10.45 -0.93 -11.03
N VAL A 284 10.91 -0.04 -10.14
CA VAL A 284 12.21 0.63 -10.26
C VAL A 284 12.96 0.53 -8.94
N ALA A 285 14.22 0.11 -9.01
CA ALA A 285 15.16 0.26 -7.91
C ALA A 285 15.91 1.59 -8.05
N LEU A 286 15.86 2.43 -7.02
CA LEU A 286 16.87 3.47 -6.82
C LEU A 286 18.11 2.82 -6.20
N ILE A 287 19.28 3.08 -6.78
CA ILE A 287 20.56 2.53 -6.36
C ILE A 287 21.47 3.70 -5.98
N SER A 288 21.91 3.72 -4.73
CA SER A 288 22.99 4.58 -4.27
C SER A 288 24.30 4.14 -4.91
N VAL A 289 25.02 5.06 -5.52
CA VAL A 289 26.36 4.89 -6.09
C VAL A 289 27.34 5.70 -5.26
N TRP A 290 28.22 5.01 -4.53
CA TRP A 290 29.32 5.63 -3.82
C TRP A 290 30.52 5.73 -4.75
N ARG A 291 30.96 6.95 -5.03
CA ARG A 291 32.08 7.19 -5.94
C ARG A 291 33.11 8.10 -5.32
N GLN A 292 34.34 8.03 -5.82
CA GLN A 292 35.39 8.95 -5.44
C GLN A 292 35.03 10.40 -5.85
N GLY A 293 34.94 11.28 -4.86
CA GLY A 293 34.83 12.72 -5.00
C GLY A 293 36.14 13.45 -4.72
N PHE A 294 36.09 14.79 -4.69
CA PHE A 294 37.27 15.61 -4.44
C PHE A 294 37.81 15.45 -3.00
N GLU A 295 36.92 15.45 -2.00
CA GLU A 295 37.29 15.40 -0.58
C GLU A 295 36.97 14.07 0.10
N GLY A 296 36.44 13.07 -0.61
CA GLY A 296 36.03 11.79 -0.04
C GLY A 296 35.05 11.04 -0.93
N LEU A 297 34.38 10.02 -0.39
CA LEU A 297 33.32 9.30 -1.10
C LEU A 297 32.05 10.15 -1.19
N GLU A 298 31.51 10.30 -2.40
CA GLU A 298 30.26 10.99 -2.68
C GLU A 298 29.15 9.99 -2.97
N ARG A 299 27.94 10.24 -2.47
CA ARG A 299 26.74 9.48 -2.85
C ARG A 299 26.05 10.13 -4.03
N HIS A 300 25.87 9.36 -5.08
CA HIS A 300 24.94 9.62 -6.17
C HIS A 300 23.80 8.60 -6.16
N VAL A 301 22.75 8.84 -6.94
CA VAL A 301 21.62 7.90 -7.09
C VAL A 301 21.35 7.69 -8.58
N ILE A 302 21.15 6.43 -8.97
CA ILE A 302 20.69 6.02 -10.30
C ILE A 302 19.40 5.21 -10.17
N ALA A 303 18.63 5.11 -11.24
CA ALA A 303 17.47 4.24 -11.32
C ALA A 303 17.78 3.02 -12.20
N ALA A 304 17.32 1.84 -11.78
CA ALA A 304 17.40 0.60 -12.54
C ALA A 304 15.99 -0.03 -12.62
N PRO A 305 15.47 -0.30 -13.83
CA PRO A 305 14.20 -1.02 -14.01
C PRO A 305 14.30 -2.44 -13.43
N ILE A 306 13.20 -2.91 -12.84
CA ILE A 306 13.01 -4.31 -12.44
C ILE A 306 11.91 -4.85 -13.35
N PRO A 307 12.24 -5.72 -14.32
CA PRO A 307 11.23 -6.27 -15.22
C PRO A 307 10.21 -7.14 -14.48
N PRO A 308 8.98 -7.27 -15.00
CA PRO A 308 8.01 -8.25 -14.51
C PRO A 308 8.62 -9.65 -14.48
N ARG A 309 8.19 -10.51 -13.55
CA ARG A 309 8.60 -11.93 -13.57
C ARG A 309 8.09 -12.57 -14.87
N PRO A 310 8.84 -13.48 -15.51
CA PRO A 310 8.34 -14.24 -16.67
C PRO A 310 7.09 -15.08 -16.36
N ASP A 311 6.84 -15.42 -15.09
CA ASP A 311 5.63 -16.11 -14.63
C ASP A 311 4.45 -15.14 -14.43
N ALA A 312 4.67 -13.83 -14.51
CA ALA A 312 3.62 -12.89 -14.81
C ALA A 312 3.34 -13.08 -16.30
N VAL A 313 2.29 -13.86 -16.59
CA VAL A 313 1.75 -14.06 -17.92
C VAL A 313 1.72 -12.70 -18.62
N THR A 314 2.60 -12.57 -19.60
CA THR A 314 2.45 -11.56 -20.65
C THR A 314 1.14 -11.92 -21.32
N THR A 315 0.09 -11.18 -21.02
CA THR A 315 -1.06 -11.12 -21.92
C THR A 315 -0.48 -10.65 -23.26
N PRO A 316 -0.51 -11.47 -24.33
CA PRO A 316 -0.03 -11.02 -25.62
C PRO A 316 -0.83 -9.79 -26.04
N ALA A 317 -0.25 -8.97 -26.91
CA ALA A 317 -0.72 -7.69 -27.45
C ALA A 317 -2.04 -7.77 -28.26
N ASN A 318 -3.03 -8.47 -27.73
CA ASN A 318 -4.45 -8.36 -28.00
C ASN A 318 -5.11 -8.12 -26.64
N ALA A 319 -4.94 -6.92 -26.08
CA ALA A 319 -5.86 -6.48 -25.05
C ALA A 319 -7.26 -6.48 -25.70
N PRO A 320 -8.24 -7.24 -25.20
CA PRO A 320 -9.63 -6.86 -25.46
C PRO A 320 -9.76 -5.41 -24.99
N SER A 321 -10.45 -4.58 -25.77
CA SER A 321 -10.79 -3.22 -25.36
C SER A 321 -11.26 -3.25 -23.90
N PRO A 322 -10.81 -2.32 -23.02
CA PRO A 322 -11.25 -2.30 -21.63
C PRO A 322 -12.76 -2.44 -21.62
N THR A 323 -13.27 -3.43 -20.88
CA THR A 323 -14.69 -3.73 -20.84
C THR A 323 -15.41 -2.47 -20.38
N ASP A 324 -16.06 -1.79 -21.32
CA ASP A 324 -16.90 -0.63 -21.05
C ASP A 324 -17.97 -1.08 -20.05
N LEU A 325 -18.12 -0.34 -18.95
CA LEU A 325 -19.08 -0.64 -17.90
C LEU A 325 -20.50 -0.82 -18.47
N ASN A 326 -20.87 -0.05 -19.50
CA ASN A 326 -22.18 -0.18 -20.13
C ASN A 326 -22.32 -1.49 -20.91
N SER A 327 -21.24 -1.93 -21.58
CA SER A 327 -21.19 -3.22 -22.27
C SER A 327 -21.29 -4.38 -21.27
N LEU A 328 -20.57 -4.29 -20.14
CA LEU A 328 -20.65 -5.26 -19.05
C LEU A 328 -22.05 -5.33 -18.44
N ILE A 329 -22.68 -4.18 -18.18
CA ILE A 329 -24.05 -4.11 -17.65
C ILE A 329 -25.02 -4.76 -18.62
N THR A 330 -24.93 -4.42 -19.91
CA THR A 330 -25.84 -4.93 -20.94
C THR A 330 -25.70 -6.45 -21.10
N GLU A 331 -24.48 -6.95 -21.16
CA GLU A 331 -24.19 -8.38 -21.26
C GLU A 331 -24.67 -9.14 -20.02
N PHE A 332 -24.35 -8.64 -18.82
CA PHE A 332 -24.68 -9.32 -17.58
C PHE A 332 -26.18 -9.33 -17.30
N LEU A 333 -26.88 -8.19 -17.48
CA LEU A 333 -28.32 -8.12 -17.28
C LEU A 333 -29.10 -8.91 -18.34
N GLY A 334 -28.58 -9.01 -19.56
CA GLY A 334 -29.19 -9.81 -20.63
C GLY A 334 -30.65 -9.41 -20.88
N SER A 335 -31.57 -10.39 -20.79
CA SER A 335 -33.01 -10.20 -21.01
C SER A 335 -33.80 -9.82 -19.75
N SER A 336 -33.14 -9.54 -18.62
CA SER A 336 -33.82 -9.13 -17.39
C SER A 336 -34.52 -7.78 -17.55
N VAL A 337 -35.65 -7.60 -16.86
CA VAL A 337 -36.34 -6.32 -16.74
C VAL A 337 -35.47 -5.39 -15.90
N ALA A 338 -35.00 -4.28 -16.48
CA ALA A 338 -34.18 -3.31 -15.78
C ALA A 338 -34.96 -2.61 -14.65
N MET A 339 -34.32 -2.46 -13.49
CA MET A 339 -34.91 -1.84 -12.30
C MET A 339 -34.39 -0.41 -12.10
N ASP A 340 -35.22 0.47 -11.54
CA ASP A 340 -34.79 1.81 -11.15
C ASP A 340 -33.94 1.75 -9.88
N VAL A 341 -32.64 1.94 -10.03
CA VAL A 341 -31.66 1.90 -8.95
C VAL A 341 -31.98 2.91 -7.84
N ALA A 342 -32.46 4.11 -8.17
CA ALA A 342 -32.77 5.13 -7.17
C ALA A 342 -33.95 4.71 -6.29
N GLU A 343 -34.93 4.02 -6.88
CA GLU A 343 -36.08 3.46 -6.15
C GLU A 343 -35.65 2.27 -5.27
N LEU A 344 -34.79 1.38 -5.77
CA LEU A 344 -34.21 0.29 -4.97
C LEU A 344 -33.49 0.82 -3.74
N ASP A 345 -32.71 1.88 -3.91
CA ASP A 345 -31.97 2.50 -2.82
C ASP A 345 -32.89 3.24 -1.82
N ALA A 346 -34.01 3.81 -2.26
CA ALA A 346 -34.96 4.52 -1.38
C ALA A 346 -35.87 3.57 -0.57
N THR A 347 -36.04 2.33 -1.04
CA THR A 347 -36.94 1.33 -0.46
C THR A 347 -36.27 0.43 0.56
N LEU A 348 -34.94 0.51 0.71
CA LEU A 348 -34.20 -0.23 1.74
C LEU A 348 -34.67 0.18 3.15
N PRO A 349 -35.18 -0.76 3.97
CA PRO A 349 -35.70 -0.47 5.32
C PRO A 349 -34.67 0.23 6.21
N VAL A 350 -33.40 -0.16 6.08
CA VAL A 350 -32.27 0.43 6.78
C VAL A 350 -32.11 1.93 6.49
N ARG A 351 -32.40 2.38 5.27
CA ARG A 351 -32.33 3.79 4.88
C ARG A 351 -33.56 4.58 5.32
N GLN A 352 -34.74 3.97 5.28
CA GLN A 352 -35.98 4.59 5.74
C GLN A 352 -36.00 4.91 7.24
N GLN A 353 -35.26 4.14 8.04
CA GLN A 353 -35.14 4.32 9.49
C GLN A 353 -33.95 5.19 9.92
N SER A 354 -33.16 5.69 8.97
CA SER A 354 -31.93 6.43 9.24
C SER A 354 -32.15 7.94 9.43
N ASP A 355 -31.32 8.57 10.27
CA ASP A 355 -31.29 10.03 10.43
C ASP A 355 -30.79 10.68 9.13
N PRO A 356 -31.56 11.57 8.48
CA PRO A 356 -31.12 12.29 7.28
C PRO A 356 -29.83 13.11 7.47
N ALA A 357 -29.46 13.42 8.72
CA ALA A 357 -28.22 14.11 9.07
C ALA A 357 -27.00 13.17 9.23
N ALA A 358 -27.17 11.85 9.12
CA ALA A 358 -26.08 10.89 9.24
C ALA A 358 -25.08 11.04 8.07
N LEU A 359 -23.79 11.14 8.41
CA LEU A 359 -22.71 11.29 7.42
C LEU A 359 -22.43 10.01 6.60
N ARG A 360 -23.01 8.88 7.00
CA ARG A 360 -22.95 7.58 6.30
C ARG A 360 -24.29 6.87 6.40
N TRP A 361 -24.71 6.24 5.31
CA TRP A 361 -25.88 5.37 5.31
C TRP A 361 -25.60 4.09 6.10
N PRO A 362 -26.58 3.49 6.80
CA PRO A 362 -26.31 2.30 7.60
C PRO A 362 -26.10 1.03 6.75
N ASP A 363 -26.42 1.05 5.46
CA ASP A 363 -26.08 0.01 4.48
C ASP A 363 -24.72 0.24 3.80
N ALA A 364 -24.02 1.35 4.08
CA ALA A 364 -22.77 1.72 3.43
C ALA A 364 -21.67 0.65 3.56
N ASP A 365 -21.68 -0.10 4.66
CA ASP A 365 -20.69 -1.11 4.97
C ASP A 365 -21.12 -2.54 4.59
N LEU A 366 -22.31 -2.73 3.99
CA LEU A 366 -22.74 -4.05 3.54
C LEU A 366 -21.90 -4.53 2.33
N PRO A 367 -21.41 -5.79 2.35
CA PRO A 367 -20.78 -6.38 1.17
C PRO A 367 -21.82 -6.62 0.06
N PRO A 368 -21.39 -6.74 -1.22
CA PRO A 368 -22.30 -6.85 -2.37
C PRO A 368 -23.38 -7.92 -2.25
N LEU A 369 -23.02 -9.13 -1.79
CA LEU A 369 -23.96 -10.24 -1.60
C LEU A 369 -25.01 -9.94 -0.52
N ALA A 370 -24.59 -9.35 0.61
CA ALA A 370 -25.50 -8.96 1.68
C ALA A 370 -26.48 -7.87 1.22
N ARG A 371 -25.95 -6.86 0.52
CA ARG A 371 -26.79 -5.78 -0.01
C ARG A 371 -27.80 -6.28 -1.04
N ALA A 372 -27.41 -7.20 -1.92
CA ALA A 372 -28.32 -7.82 -2.88
C ALA A 372 -29.51 -8.52 -2.18
N VAL A 373 -29.24 -9.20 -1.07
CA VAL A 373 -30.27 -9.87 -0.25
C VAL A 373 -31.19 -8.87 0.44
N GLU A 374 -30.67 -7.75 0.98
CA GLU A 374 -31.50 -6.68 1.57
C GLU A 374 -32.43 -6.05 0.52
N VAL A 375 -31.92 -5.79 -0.69
CA VAL A 375 -32.72 -5.25 -1.79
C VAL A 375 -33.79 -6.25 -2.22
N PHE A 376 -33.43 -7.52 -2.40
CA PHE A 376 -34.38 -8.58 -2.74
C PHE A 376 -35.50 -8.70 -1.69
N GLY A 377 -35.14 -8.74 -0.40
CA GLY A 377 -36.10 -8.83 0.69
C GLY A 377 -37.05 -7.63 0.77
N ALA A 378 -36.60 -6.44 0.36
CA ALA A 378 -37.43 -5.24 0.30
C ALA A 378 -38.38 -5.21 -0.91
N GLN A 379 -38.01 -5.86 -2.02
CA GLN A 379 -38.72 -5.79 -3.30
C GLN A 379 -39.67 -6.96 -3.53
N ASP A 380 -39.16 -8.20 -3.47
CA ASP A 380 -39.96 -9.41 -3.70
C ASP A 380 -40.32 -10.11 -2.38
N GLY A 381 -39.56 -9.86 -1.31
CA GLY A 381 -39.72 -10.57 -0.05
C GLY A 381 -39.22 -12.02 -0.12
N PHE A 382 -39.22 -12.68 1.04
CA PHE A 382 -38.78 -14.06 1.15
C PHE A 382 -39.96 -15.01 1.10
N ALA A 383 -39.88 -16.05 0.27
CA ALA A 383 -40.88 -17.10 0.25
C ALA A 383 -40.96 -17.80 1.63
N LEU A 384 -42.17 -18.23 2.02
CA LEU A 384 -42.41 -18.96 3.27
C LEU A 384 -41.54 -20.22 3.34
N HIS A 385 -41.41 -20.92 2.21
CA HIS A 385 -40.46 -22.00 2.00
C HIS A 385 -39.63 -21.63 0.77
N GLY A 386 -38.39 -21.19 1.01
CA GLY A 386 -37.58 -20.60 -0.05
C GLY A 386 -36.15 -21.10 -0.01
N ARG A 387 -35.54 -21.23 -1.18
CA ARG A 387 -34.10 -21.44 -1.33
C ARG A 387 -33.53 -20.32 -2.18
N ILE A 388 -32.46 -19.70 -1.71
CA ILE A 388 -31.76 -18.65 -2.44
C ILE A 388 -30.35 -19.12 -2.74
N ARG A 389 -30.00 -19.07 -4.03
CA ARG A 389 -28.66 -19.29 -4.53
C ARG A 389 -28.03 -17.95 -4.89
N LEU A 390 -26.84 -17.71 -4.34
CA LEU A 390 -26.11 -16.47 -4.48
C LEU A 390 -24.73 -16.76 -5.07
N THR A 391 -24.40 -16.11 -6.19
CA THR A 391 -23.06 -16.17 -6.79
C THR A 391 -22.54 -14.77 -7.05
N GLN A 392 -21.24 -14.58 -6.84
CA GLN A 392 -20.55 -13.33 -7.14
C GLN A 392 -19.40 -13.59 -8.11
N GLU A 393 -19.38 -12.85 -9.20
CA GLU A 393 -18.21 -12.67 -10.05
C GLU A 393 -17.63 -11.27 -9.82
N ARG A 394 -16.31 -11.15 -9.85
CA ARG A 394 -15.62 -9.86 -9.74
C ARG A 394 -14.89 -9.59 -11.04
N VAL A 395 -15.22 -8.47 -11.66
CA VAL A 395 -14.64 -8.03 -12.92
C VAL A 395 -13.95 -6.70 -12.70
N GLU A 396 -12.69 -6.61 -13.10
CA GLU A 396 -11.99 -5.34 -13.13
C GLU A 396 -12.35 -4.58 -14.41
N ILE A 397 -12.79 -3.33 -14.27
CA ILE A 397 -13.05 -2.44 -15.40
C ILE A 397 -12.21 -1.17 -15.27
N ILE A 398 -11.94 -0.52 -16.39
CA ILE A 398 -11.32 0.81 -16.44
C ILE A 398 -12.39 1.78 -16.96
N PRO A 399 -13.02 2.58 -16.09
CA PRO A 399 -14.04 3.54 -16.52
C PRO A 399 -13.44 4.59 -17.46
N GLU A 400 -14.22 5.11 -18.39
CA GLU A 400 -13.81 6.27 -19.19
C GLU A 400 -13.55 7.48 -18.28
N GLY A 401 -12.30 7.97 -18.23
CA GLY A 401 -11.89 9.14 -17.45
C GLY A 401 -10.65 8.91 -16.59
N ALA A 402 -10.37 9.82 -15.66
CA ALA A 402 -9.19 9.79 -14.78
C ALA A 402 -9.34 8.85 -13.56
N GLY A 403 -10.25 7.87 -13.63
CA GLY A 403 -10.44 6.85 -12.62
C GLY A 403 -9.62 5.61 -12.97
N GLY A 404 -8.74 5.16 -12.08
CA GLY A 404 -8.03 3.89 -12.29
C GLY A 404 -8.99 2.69 -12.29
N PRO A 405 -8.51 1.47 -12.60
CA PRO A 405 -9.31 0.26 -12.55
C PRO A 405 -10.09 0.13 -11.24
N MET A 406 -11.37 -0.19 -11.39
CA MET A 406 -12.29 -0.47 -10.30
C MET A 406 -12.83 -1.88 -10.41
N GLN A 407 -13.01 -2.53 -9.27
CA GLN A 407 -13.63 -3.85 -9.18
C GLN A 407 -15.14 -3.69 -9.18
N VAL A 408 -15.80 -4.30 -10.16
CA VAL A 408 -17.25 -4.41 -10.26
C VAL A 408 -17.65 -5.82 -9.81
N SER A 409 -18.65 -5.89 -8.94
CA SER A 409 -19.25 -7.14 -8.48
C SER A 409 -20.51 -7.42 -9.28
N LEU A 410 -20.52 -8.54 -9.99
CA LEU A 410 -21.67 -9.08 -10.68
C LEU A 410 -22.30 -10.13 -9.79
N ILE A 411 -23.50 -9.84 -9.27
CA ILE A 411 -24.21 -10.71 -8.34
C ILE A 411 -25.39 -11.33 -9.05
N ARG A 412 -25.51 -12.66 -8.98
CA ARG A 412 -26.77 -13.36 -9.26
C ARG A 412 -27.36 -13.85 -7.97
N LEU A 413 -28.62 -13.50 -7.74
CA LEU A 413 -29.46 -13.97 -6.65
C LEU A 413 -30.64 -14.69 -7.29
N GLN A 414 -30.68 -16.00 -7.17
CA GLN A 414 -31.75 -16.85 -7.69
C GLN A 414 -32.56 -17.36 -6.51
N ALA A 415 -33.80 -16.91 -6.38
CA ALA A 415 -34.71 -17.29 -5.32
C ALA A 415 -35.77 -18.24 -5.87
N PHE A 416 -35.86 -19.42 -5.26
CA PHE A 416 -36.76 -20.50 -5.61
C PHE A 416 -37.83 -20.66 -4.54
N ASN A 417 -39.09 -20.70 -4.97
CA ASN A 417 -40.24 -20.91 -4.12
C ASN A 417 -40.57 -22.41 -4.04
N LEU A 418 -40.29 -23.02 -2.89
CA LEU A 418 -40.47 -24.45 -2.68
C LEU A 418 -41.88 -24.82 -2.18
N GLY A 419 -42.78 -23.84 -2.05
CA GLY A 419 -44.12 -24.05 -1.49
C GLY A 419 -44.95 -25.06 -2.27
N GLU A 420 -44.97 -24.95 -3.61
CA GLU A 420 -45.70 -25.89 -4.46
C GLU A 420 -45.07 -27.29 -4.45
N ALA A 421 -43.74 -27.38 -4.59
CA ALA A 421 -43.01 -28.65 -4.57
C ALA A 421 -43.26 -29.42 -3.25
N ARG A 422 -43.21 -28.73 -2.11
CA ARG A 422 -43.48 -29.32 -0.79
C ARG A 422 -44.93 -29.75 -0.61
N ARG A 423 -45.88 -28.95 -1.12
CA ARG A 423 -47.29 -29.34 -1.10
C ARG A 423 -47.52 -30.60 -1.94
N ASN A 424 -46.91 -30.66 -3.12
CA ASN A 424 -47.01 -31.81 -4.02
C ASN A 424 -46.43 -33.07 -3.37
N GLU A 425 -45.26 -32.97 -2.75
CA GLU A 425 -44.66 -34.05 -1.97
C GLU A 425 -45.59 -34.52 -0.83
N LEU A 426 -46.18 -33.61 -0.04
CA LEU A 426 -47.12 -33.99 1.01
C LEU A 426 -48.37 -34.71 0.48
N MET A 427 -48.86 -34.35 -0.71
CA MET A 427 -50.00 -35.02 -1.35
C MET A 427 -49.66 -36.44 -1.85
N GLU A 428 -48.37 -36.80 -1.97
CA GLU A 428 -47.97 -38.19 -2.26
C GLU A 428 -48.18 -39.10 -1.05
N PHE A 429 -48.12 -38.55 0.18
CA PHE A 429 -48.20 -39.30 1.43
C PHE A 429 -49.53 -39.11 2.18
N LEU A 430 -50.23 -38.00 1.97
CA LEU A 430 -51.45 -37.62 2.69
C LEU A 430 -52.62 -37.40 1.73
N ASP A 431 -53.84 -37.66 2.21
CA ASP A 431 -55.06 -37.34 1.47
C ASP A 431 -55.18 -35.83 1.23
N ALA A 432 -55.67 -35.42 0.05
CA ALA A 432 -55.81 -34.01 -0.32
C ALA A 432 -56.66 -33.18 0.66
N SER A 433 -57.59 -33.81 1.39
CA SER A 433 -58.38 -33.14 2.44
C SER A 433 -57.59 -32.82 3.72
N ALA A 434 -56.44 -33.46 3.92
CA ALA A 434 -55.54 -33.24 5.04
C ALA A 434 -54.39 -32.27 4.71
N VAL A 435 -54.21 -31.92 3.44
CA VAL A 435 -53.18 -30.98 2.97
C VAL A 435 -53.80 -29.59 2.79
N ALA A 436 -53.15 -28.56 3.35
CA ALA A 436 -53.59 -27.18 3.22
C ALA A 436 -53.63 -26.72 1.73
N PRO A 437 -54.43 -25.70 1.39
CA PRO A 437 -54.44 -25.15 0.03
C PRO A 437 -53.10 -24.50 -0.32
N LEU A 438 -52.80 -24.33 -1.61
CA LEU A 438 -51.48 -23.89 -2.10
C LEU A 438 -51.07 -22.52 -1.52
N GLU A 439 -52.03 -21.63 -1.29
CA GLU A 439 -51.81 -20.31 -0.72
C GLU A 439 -51.20 -20.39 0.69
N ALA A 440 -51.49 -21.45 1.45
CA ALA A 440 -50.93 -21.67 2.79
C ALA A 440 -49.44 -22.08 2.76
N PHE A 441 -48.95 -22.55 1.62
CA PHE A 441 -47.53 -22.86 1.40
C PHE A 441 -46.76 -21.67 0.82
N GLY A 442 -47.46 -20.57 0.50
CA GLY A 442 -46.86 -19.34 -0.05
C GLY A 442 -46.55 -19.44 -1.53
N ALA A 443 -47.57 -19.48 -2.39
CA ALA A 443 -47.40 -19.49 -3.85
C ALA A 443 -46.68 -18.25 -4.38
N GLY A 444 -45.83 -18.42 -5.39
CA GLY A 444 -45.11 -17.33 -6.04
C GLY A 444 -44.10 -17.86 -7.08
N PRO A 445 -43.59 -17.00 -7.97
CA PRO A 445 -42.64 -17.41 -8.99
C PRO A 445 -41.24 -17.64 -8.42
N ASP A 446 -40.45 -18.42 -9.16
CA ASP A 446 -38.99 -18.44 -9.02
C ASP A 446 -38.42 -17.21 -9.73
N VAL A 447 -37.48 -16.51 -9.11
CA VAL A 447 -36.98 -15.22 -9.60
C VAL A 447 -35.46 -15.13 -9.55
N GLU A 448 -34.88 -14.52 -10.56
CA GLU A 448 -33.47 -14.15 -10.62
C GLU A 448 -33.33 -12.63 -10.60
N TRP A 449 -32.52 -12.15 -9.66
CA TRP A 449 -31.99 -10.82 -9.63
C TRP A 449 -30.53 -10.80 -10.05
N ARG A 450 -30.21 -9.86 -10.93
CA ARG A 450 -28.85 -9.57 -11.37
C ARG A 450 -28.48 -8.17 -10.92
N PHE A 451 -27.42 -8.04 -10.13
CA PHE A 451 -26.93 -6.75 -9.68
C PHE A 451 -25.51 -6.50 -10.21
N VAL A 452 -25.28 -5.30 -10.70
CA VAL A 452 -23.95 -4.78 -11.00
C VAL A 452 -23.63 -3.75 -9.94
N MET A 453 -22.63 -4.03 -9.10
CA MET A 453 -22.26 -3.17 -7.98
C MET A 453 -20.80 -2.75 -8.05
N ARG A 454 -20.47 -1.55 -7.56
CA ARG A 454 -19.10 -1.05 -7.47
C ARG A 454 -18.83 -0.39 -6.11
N PRO A 455 -17.59 -0.32 -5.64
CA PRO A 455 -17.26 0.55 -4.52
C PRO A 455 -17.27 2.01 -4.98
N ILE A 456 -17.84 2.91 -4.16
CA ILE A 456 -17.70 4.36 -4.31
C ILE A 456 -17.26 4.97 -2.99
N GLN A 457 -16.82 6.24 -2.99
CA GLN A 457 -16.48 6.91 -1.75
C GLN A 457 -17.68 6.91 -0.79
N GLY A 458 -17.51 6.26 0.36
CA GLY A 458 -18.55 6.19 1.39
C GLY A 458 -19.51 5.02 1.28
N MET A 459 -19.39 4.13 0.28
CA MET A 459 -20.16 2.88 0.21
C MET A 459 -19.35 1.72 -0.41
N ARG A 460 -19.41 0.54 0.21
CA ARG A 460 -18.71 -0.67 -0.25
C ARG A 460 -19.34 -1.29 -1.50
N ALA A 461 -20.65 -1.14 -1.69
CA ALA A 461 -21.39 -1.80 -2.76
C ALA A 461 -22.50 -0.89 -3.33
N ASP A 462 -22.14 0.16 -4.06
CA ASP A 462 -23.08 1.00 -4.82
C ASP A 462 -23.70 0.22 -5.98
N ILE A 463 -25.02 0.24 -6.11
CA ILE A 463 -25.72 -0.43 -7.20
C ILE A 463 -25.61 0.47 -8.43
N VAL A 464 -25.00 -0.04 -9.49
CA VAL A 464 -24.88 0.68 -10.77
C VAL A 464 -26.04 0.31 -11.68
N ALA A 465 -26.43 -0.96 -11.67
CA ALA A 465 -27.55 -1.47 -12.43
C ALA A 465 -28.13 -2.71 -11.74
N ALA A 466 -29.43 -2.92 -11.92
CA ALA A 466 -30.11 -4.12 -11.44
C ALA A 466 -31.15 -4.58 -12.47
N GLY A 467 -31.33 -5.89 -12.59
CA GLY A 467 -32.35 -6.49 -13.44
C GLY A 467 -33.04 -7.64 -12.73
N ARG A 468 -34.34 -7.79 -12.97
CA ARG A 468 -35.17 -8.88 -12.44
C ARG A 468 -35.70 -9.74 -13.59
N HIS A 469 -35.70 -11.05 -13.40
CA HIS A 469 -36.23 -12.02 -14.35
C HIS A 469 -36.96 -13.13 -13.60
N GLU A 470 -38.08 -13.64 -14.13
CA GLU A 470 -38.74 -14.84 -13.61
C GLU A 470 -38.09 -16.07 -14.26
N ILE A 471 -37.65 -17.02 -13.44
CA ILE A 471 -37.00 -18.25 -13.89
C ILE A 471 -38.06 -19.17 -14.49
N ALA A 472 -37.80 -19.74 -15.67
CA ALA A 472 -38.78 -20.63 -16.29
C ALA A 472 -38.83 -21.97 -15.51
N PRO A 473 -40.01 -22.63 -15.41
CA PRO A 473 -40.14 -23.89 -14.67
C PRO A 473 -39.22 -25.03 -15.17
N ASP A 474 -38.83 -24.99 -16.44
CA ASP A 474 -37.97 -25.99 -17.08
C ASP A 474 -36.46 -25.68 -16.95
N ASP A 475 -36.09 -24.52 -16.37
CA ASP A 475 -34.70 -24.15 -16.17
C ASP A 475 -34.11 -24.93 -14.98
N ALA A 476 -33.43 -26.03 -15.28
CA ALA A 476 -32.72 -26.82 -14.28
C ALA A 476 -31.54 -26.01 -13.70
N VAL A 477 -31.71 -25.49 -12.48
CA VAL A 477 -30.64 -24.85 -11.71
C VAL A 477 -30.19 -25.77 -10.58
N GLU A 478 -28.88 -26.02 -10.53
CA GLU A 478 -28.25 -26.85 -9.50
C GLU A 478 -27.76 -25.98 -8.32
N CYS A 479 -28.09 -26.40 -7.11
CA CYS A 479 -27.68 -25.78 -5.85
C CYS A 479 -26.62 -26.64 -5.16
N GLY A 480 -25.58 -27.02 -5.91
CA GLY A 480 -24.41 -27.80 -5.45
C GLY A 480 -24.71 -29.26 -5.12
N LEU A 481 -25.53 -29.51 -4.09
CA LEU A 481 -25.85 -30.84 -3.55
C LEU A 481 -27.17 -31.42 -4.10
N SER A 482 -28.06 -30.59 -4.62
CA SER A 482 -29.35 -30.98 -5.19
C SER A 482 -29.88 -29.90 -6.14
N ALA A 483 -30.93 -30.24 -6.90
CA ALA A 483 -31.66 -29.26 -7.71
C ALA A 483 -32.20 -28.14 -6.80
N CYS A 484 -32.07 -26.89 -7.23
CA CYS A 484 -32.50 -25.74 -6.43
C CYS A 484 -34.01 -25.75 -6.13
N THR A 485 -34.81 -26.39 -6.98
CA THR A 485 -36.26 -26.57 -6.83
C THR A 485 -36.65 -27.79 -5.99
N SER A 486 -35.68 -28.57 -5.50
CA SER A 486 -35.96 -29.73 -4.65
C SER A 486 -36.65 -29.30 -3.34
N PRO A 487 -37.76 -29.95 -2.93
CA PRO A 487 -38.45 -29.64 -1.68
C PRO A 487 -37.67 -30.11 -0.45
N GLU A 488 -36.78 -31.09 -0.62
CA GLU A 488 -35.91 -31.62 0.43
C GLU A 488 -34.90 -30.56 0.89
N PRO A 489 -34.66 -30.41 2.21
CA PRO A 489 -33.60 -29.57 2.73
C PRO A 489 -32.23 -29.94 2.18
N LEU A 490 -31.30 -28.99 2.17
CA LEU A 490 -29.91 -29.27 1.82
C LEU A 490 -29.30 -30.25 2.83
N ASP A 491 -28.93 -31.46 2.36
CA ASP A 491 -28.33 -32.50 3.18
C ASP A 491 -26.86 -32.19 3.52
N VAL A 492 -26.70 -31.37 4.55
CA VAL A 492 -25.41 -30.99 5.13
C VAL A 492 -24.89 -31.99 6.16
N ASP A 493 -25.74 -32.87 6.69
CA ASP A 493 -25.38 -33.77 7.79
C ASP A 493 -24.64 -35.02 7.29
N THR A 494 -24.93 -35.48 6.06
CA THR A 494 -24.23 -36.63 5.47
C THR A 494 -22.99 -36.24 4.66
N HIS A 495 -22.92 -35.00 4.15
CA HIS A 495 -21.88 -34.56 3.21
C HIS A 495 -21.25 -33.18 3.51
N GLY A 496 -21.56 -32.54 4.64
CA GLY A 496 -21.16 -31.16 4.95
C GLY A 496 -20.62 -30.93 6.38
N PRO A 497 -20.23 -29.69 6.70
CA PRO A 497 -19.75 -29.31 8.03
C PRO A 497 -20.92 -29.20 9.03
N THR A 498 -20.65 -29.48 10.30
CA THR A 498 -21.63 -29.24 11.38
C THR A 498 -22.10 -27.79 11.41
N CYS A 499 -23.41 -27.57 11.37
CA CYS A 499 -23.98 -26.21 11.35
C CYS A 499 -23.85 -25.51 12.71
N ALA A 500 -23.27 -24.32 12.73
CA ALA A 500 -23.19 -23.49 13.92
C ALA A 500 -24.47 -22.65 14.12
N GLU A 501 -24.98 -22.57 15.36
CA GLU A 501 -26.15 -21.75 15.68
C GLU A 501 -25.82 -20.25 15.60
N LEU A 502 -26.67 -19.47 14.93
CA LEU A 502 -26.57 -18.02 14.84
C LEU A 502 -27.10 -17.37 16.13
N PRO A 503 -26.41 -16.34 16.68
CA PRO A 503 -26.92 -15.58 17.80
C PRO A 503 -28.28 -14.94 17.47
N PRO A 504 -29.25 -14.92 18.41
CA PRO A 504 -30.55 -14.28 18.19
C PRO A 504 -30.46 -12.82 17.77
N SER A 505 -29.45 -12.09 18.25
CA SER A 505 -29.21 -10.68 17.89
C SER A 505 -28.79 -10.46 16.43
N GLN A 506 -28.41 -11.53 15.71
CA GLN A 506 -28.07 -11.48 14.28
C GLN A 506 -29.27 -11.84 13.38
N VAL A 507 -30.42 -12.22 13.96
CA VAL A 507 -31.64 -12.61 13.26
C VAL A 507 -32.81 -11.82 13.87
N SER A 508 -32.85 -10.52 13.59
CA SER A 508 -33.86 -9.61 14.13
C SER A 508 -35.13 -9.62 13.28
N GLY A 509 -36.27 -9.98 13.89
CA GLY A 509 -37.61 -9.93 13.25
C GLY A 509 -37.76 -10.82 12.02
N ALA A 510 -38.97 -10.86 11.45
CA ALA A 510 -39.29 -11.64 10.26
C ALA A 510 -38.38 -11.23 9.08
N LEU A 511 -37.30 -11.98 8.87
CA LEU A 511 -36.44 -12.02 7.68
C LEU A 511 -35.71 -10.72 7.27
N THR A 512 -35.91 -9.61 7.98
CA THR A 512 -35.33 -8.30 7.66
C THR A 512 -33.85 -8.15 8.05
N GLY A 513 -33.23 -9.19 8.62
CA GLY A 513 -31.81 -9.20 9.02
C GLY A 513 -30.96 -10.21 8.26
N LEU A 514 -31.49 -10.89 7.24
CA LEU A 514 -30.76 -11.93 6.52
C LEU A 514 -29.51 -11.37 5.84
N GLY A 515 -29.58 -10.19 5.22
CA GLY A 515 -28.42 -9.57 4.60
C GLY A 515 -27.35 -9.21 5.63
N GLN A 516 -27.73 -8.71 6.80
CA GLN A 516 -26.79 -8.48 7.92
C GLN A 516 -26.16 -9.78 8.45
N ALA A 517 -26.95 -10.83 8.64
CA ALA A 517 -26.44 -12.15 9.02
C ALA A 517 -25.44 -12.65 7.98
N LEU A 518 -25.79 -12.58 6.69
CA LEU A 518 -24.91 -12.93 5.59
C LEU A 518 -23.64 -12.06 5.56
N ALA A 519 -23.75 -10.76 5.82
CA ALA A 519 -22.61 -9.83 5.83
C ALA A 519 -21.53 -10.28 6.82
N THR A 520 -21.92 -10.72 8.03
CA THR A 520 -20.97 -11.21 9.03
C THR A 520 -20.27 -12.52 8.63
N ARG A 521 -20.78 -13.26 7.64
CA ARG A 521 -20.26 -14.58 7.24
C ARG A 521 -19.49 -14.55 5.94
N VAL A 522 -19.92 -13.72 4.98
CA VAL A 522 -19.25 -13.56 3.68
C VAL A 522 -17.82 -13.08 3.85
N GLU A 523 -17.51 -12.33 4.91
CA GLU A 523 -16.15 -11.84 5.18
C GLU A 523 -15.19 -12.95 5.67
N ASP A 524 -15.72 -14.07 6.16
CA ASP A 524 -14.93 -15.14 6.80
C ASP A 524 -14.68 -16.35 5.88
N ALA A 525 -15.34 -16.45 4.72
CA ALA A 525 -15.31 -17.65 3.88
C ALA A 525 -14.83 -17.40 2.44
N GLN A 526 -13.91 -18.24 1.96
CA GLN A 526 -13.46 -18.28 0.55
C GLN A 526 -14.47 -19.04 -0.35
N ALA A 527 -15.75 -18.69 -0.28
CA ALA A 527 -16.81 -19.39 -0.99
C ALA A 527 -17.08 -18.79 -2.38
N THR A 528 -17.36 -19.65 -3.36
CA THR A 528 -17.77 -19.26 -4.71
C THR A 528 -19.29 -19.13 -4.84
N GLU A 529 -20.02 -19.73 -3.92
CA GLU A 529 -21.47 -19.80 -3.90
C GLU A 529 -21.99 -19.79 -2.46
N TRP A 530 -23.15 -19.18 -2.27
CA TRP A 530 -23.87 -19.18 -0.99
C TRP A 530 -25.29 -19.67 -1.22
N LEU A 531 -25.74 -20.58 -0.37
CA LEU A 531 -27.10 -21.08 -0.36
C LEU A 531 -27.77 -20.64 0.94
N VAL A 532 -28.95 -20.06 0.83
CA VAL A 532 -29.79 -19.71 1.98
C VAL A 532 -31.09 -20.47 1.88
N GLU A 533 -31.39 -21.30 2.87
CA GLU A 533 -32.70 -21.92 2.99
C GLU A 533 -33.51 -21.23 4.07
N HIS A 534 -34.77 -20.98 3.75
CA HIS A 534 -35.76 -20.39 4.64
C HIS A 534 -36.98 -21.31 4.75
N GLY A 535 -37.58 -21.36 5.94
CA GLY A 535 -38.78 -22.16 6.17
C GLY A 535 -38.48 -23.64 6.36
N LEU A 536 -37.35 -23.99 6.99
CA LEU A 536 -36.91 -25.37 7.23
C LEU A 536 -37.78 -26.07 8.28
N TRP A 537 -38.86 -26.73 7.84
CA TRP A 537 -39.87 -27.42 8.67
C TRP A 537 -40.62 -26.51 9.65
N GLN A 538 -40.22 -25.24 9.78
CA GLN A 538 -40.80 -24.19 10.60
C GLN A 538 -40.66 -22.87 9.86
N ALA A 539 -41.64 -21.98 10.00
CA ALA A 539 -41.71 -20.72 9.26
C ALA A 539 -40.50 -19.80 9.48
N ASP A 540 -39.89 -19.81 10.68
CA ASP A 540 -38.81 -18.87 11.04
C ASP A 540 -37.43 -19.54 11.14
N ALA A 541 -37.29 -20.75 10.57
CA ALA A 541 -36.02 -21.46 10.54
C ALA A 541 -35.24 -21.11 9.28
N MET A 542 -33.94 -20.88 9.44
CA MET A 542 -33.05 -20.45 8.38
C MET A 542 -31.73 -21.21 8.44
N GLN A 543 -31.17 -21.50 7.27
CA GLN A 543 -29.84 -22.07 7.13
C GLN A 543 -29.06 -21.29 6.08
N ILE A 544 -27.79 -21.05 6.35
CA ILE A 544 -26.85 -20.44 5.41
C ILE A 544 -25.71 -21.44 5.22
N LEU A 545 -25.45 -21.80 3.97
CA LEU A 545 -24.39 -22.71 3.57
C LEU A 545 -23.46 -22.00 2.60
N SER A 546 -22.16 -22.04 2.87
CA SER A 546 -21.15 -21.58 1.93
C SER A 546 -20.59 -22.77 1.15
N VAL A 547 -20.43 -22.62 -0.15
CA VAL A 547 -20.01 -23.68 -1.07
C VAL A 547 -18.81 -23.19 -1.88
N GLN A 548 -17.78 -24.04 -1.97
CA GLN A 548 -16.60 -23.80 -2.78
C GLN A 548 -16.39 -24.98 -3.71
N SER A 549 -16.44 -24.72 -5.02
CA SER A 549 -16.28 -25.75 -6.07
C SER A 549 -17.22 -26.96 -5.88
N GLY A 550 -18.47 -26.70 -5.50
CA GLY A 550 -19.50 -27.73 -5.23
C GLY A 550 -19.37 -28.43 -3.87
N VAL A 551 -18.38 -28.07 -3.05
CA VAL A 551 -18.18 -28.67 -1.72
C VAL A 551 -18.61 -27.70 -0.62
N PRO A 552 -19.53 -28.11 0.28
CA PRO A 552 -19.89 -27.32 1.46
C PRO A 552 -18.68 -27.00 2.34
N GLN A 553 -18.48 -25.74 2.69
CA GLN A 553 -17.33 -25.28 3.49
C GLN A 553 -17.74 -24.90 4.91
N ALA A 554 -18.83 -24.17 5.07
CA ALA A 554 -19.36 -23.78 6.37
C ALA A 554 -20.89 -23.74 6.36
N CYS A 555 -21.49 -24.08 7.50
CA CYS A 555 -22.93 -24.07 7.68
C CYS A 555 -23.28 -23.29 8.94
N TRP A 556 -24.35 -22.50 8.85
CA TRP A 556 -24.96 -21.80 9.97
C TRP A 556 -26.46 -22.01 9.95
N TRP A 557 -27.08 -22.05 11.12
CA TRP A 557 -28.53 -22.17 11.24
C TRP A 557 -29.05 -21.21 12.29
N ALA A 558 -30.28 -20.74 12.10
CA ALA A 558 -31.03 -19.97 13.07
C ALA A 558 -32.43 -20.52 13.20
N ARG A 559 -32.97 -20.44 14.41
CA ARG A 559 -34.39 -20.63 14.69
C ARG A 559 -34.81 -19.51 15.63
N GLN A 560 -35.78 -18.68 15.22
CA GLN A 560 -36.47 -17.89 16.22
C GLN A 560 -37.24 -18.82 17.14
N ARG A 561 -36.94 -18.76 18.44
CA ARG A 561 -37.82 -19.38 19.42
C ARG A 561 -39.07 -18.51 19.48
N PRO A 562 -40.29 -19.08 19.35
CA PRO A 562 -41.48 -18.32 19.68
C PRO A 562 -41.38 -17.89 21.15
N ASP A 563 -41.56 -16.60 21.42
CA ASP A 563 -41.67 -16.05 22.77
C ASP A 563 -42.92 -16.57 23.50
#